data_AF-A0A820YB41-F1
#
_entry.id   AF-A0A820YB41-F1
#
_cell.length_a   1.000
_cell.length_b   1.000
_cell.length_c   1.000
_cell.angle_alpha   90.00
_cell.angle_beta   90.00
_cell.angle_gamma   90.00
#
_symmetry.space_group_name_H-M   'P 1'
#
loop_
_entity.id
_entity.type
_entity.pdbx_description
1 polymer ?
#
loop_
_entity_poly.entity_id
_entity_poly.type
_entity_poly.pdbx_seq_one_letter_code
_entity_poly.pdbx_strand_id
1 'polypeptide(L)'
;MKDDECIFLIGCERYCSYKGYGFGFRFNNDYVDNTPRDSWGRSMCHVVAIDAICFSDRRSQFSMETTERELIKAYTGFQTLNIPAEQPRVGVATGNWGCGAFNGDVELKAIIQLMAASEAQRPLVYVTYREQALAQLFSSVWDHLIDHQATVGHLMQLLEMYIKREFYTRMGLFEFIMAETSAQHILKSRD
;
A
#
# COMPACT_ATOMS: atom_id res chain seq x y z
N MET A 1 5.77 16.80 5.37
CA MET A 1 7.11 16.18 5.23
C MET A 1 7.50 16.33 3.78
N LYS A 2 8.78 16.43 3.43
CA LYS A 2 9.17 16.38 2.00
C LYS A 2 8.80 15.04 1.40
N ASP A 3 8.79 14.95 0.07
CA ASP A 3 8.34 13.73 -0.63
C ASP A 3 9.20 12.49 -0.34
N ASP A 4 10.46 12.69 0.05
CA ASP A 4 11.43 11.67 0.41
C ASP A 4 11.63 11.49 1.93
N GLU A 5 10.76 12.08 2.75
CA GLU A 5 10.82 12.01 4.21
C GLU A 5 9.69 11.17 4.81
N CYS A 6 9.97 10.44 5.89
CA CYS A 6 8.97 9.81 6.75
C CYS A 6 9.39 9.93 8.22
N ILE A 7 8.49 9.61 9.15
CA ILE A 7 8.78 9.61 10.59
C ILE A 7 8.54 8.23 11.16
N PHE A 8 9.57 7.66 11.79
CA PHE A 8 9.47 6.42 12.57
C PHE A 8 9.20 6.72 14.05
N LEU A 9 8.16 6.08 14.59
CA LEU A 9 7.78 6.12 15.99
C LEU A 9 7.95 4.71 16.55
N ILE A 10 8.90 4.52 17.45
CA ILE A 10 9.26 3.20 18.02
C ILE A 10 9.02 3.24 19.53
N GLY A 11 8.27 2.27 20.05
CA GLY A 11 7.99 2.19 21.47
C GLY A 11 6.65 2.76 21.90
N CYS A 12 5.72 3.02 20.96
CA CYS A 12 4.41 3.54 21.30
C CYS A 12 3.62 2.53 22.15
N GLU A 13 3.06 3.00 23.26
CA GLU A 13 2.17 2.26 24.14
C GLU A 13 0.72 2.68 23.89
N ARG A 14 -0.18 1.71 23.81
CA ARG A 14 -1.61 1.97 23.67
C ARG A 14 -2.26 2.09 25.05
N TYR A 15 -2.77 3.27 25.38
CA TYR A 15 -3.44 3.51 26.66
C TYR A 15 -4.95 3.26 26.67
N CYS A 16 -5.60 3.34 25.51
CA CYS A 16 -7.06 3.31 25.42
C CYS A 16 -7.56 2.41 24.28
N SER A 17 -8.77 1.89 24.48
CA SER A 17 -9.61 1.32 23.43
C SER A 17 -10.65 2.35 22.96
N TYR A 18 -11.05 2.25 21.69
CA TYR A 18 -12.05 3.13 21.10
C TYR A 18 -13.09 2.35 20.30
N LYS A 19 -14.23 2.98 20.01
CA LYS A 19 -15.25 2.50 19.08
C LYS A 19 -15.64 3.61 18.11
N GLY A 20 -16.16 3.20 16.96
CA GLY A 20 -16.60 4.11 15.92
C GLY A 20 -15.44 4.78 15.17
N TYR A 21 -15.80 5.66 14.25
CA TYR A 21 -14.88 6.42 13.39
C TYR A 21 -15.57 7.74 12.98
N GLY A 22 -14.79 8.77 12.65
CA GLY A 22 -15.32 10.11 12.33
C GLY A 22 -16.20 10.65 13.46
N PHE A 23 -17.39 11.15 13.13
CA PHE A 23 -18.35 11.67 14.11
C PHE A 23 -18.83 10.62 15.14
N GLY A 24 -18.71 9.32 14.84
CA GLY A 24 -19.08 8.24 15.75
C GLY A 24 -17.97 7.82 16.71
N PHE A 25 -16.77 8.43 16.61
CA PHE A 25 -15.62 8.11 17.44
C PHE A 25 -15.92 8.38 18.91
N ARG A 26 -15.58 7.42 19.76
CA ARG A 26 -15.71 7.53 21.21
C ARG A 26 -14.67 6.69 21.94
N PHE A 27 -14.17 7.22 23.05
CA PHE A 27 -13.46 6.44 24.05
C PHE A 27 -14.34 5.26 24.48
N ASN A 28 -13.74 4.08 24.56
CA ASN A 28 -14.46 2.88 24.97
C ASN A 28 -14.08 2.47 26.39
N ASN A 29 -12.79 2.25 26.67
CA ASN A 29 -12.24 1.87 27.97
C ASN A 29 -10.71 2.09 27.95
N ASP A 30 -10.09 2.10 29.12
CA ASP A 30 -8.64 1.96 29.27
C ASP A 30 -8.15 0.65 28.62
N TYR A 31 -6.87 0.62 28.24
CA TYR A 31 -6.22 -0.54 27.65
C TYR A 31 -4.90 -0.80 28.35
N VAL A 32 -4.71 -2.01 28.85
CA VAL A 32 -3.43 -2.48 29.39
C VAL A 32 -2.65 -3.10 28.24
N ASP A 33 -1.64 -2.38 27.77
CA ASP A 33 -0.79 -2.83 26.68
C ASP A 33 0.20 -3.89 27.15
N ASN A 34 0.00 -5.12 26.71
CA ASN A 34 0.86 -6.26 27.02
C ASN A 34 1.89 -6.54 25.91
N THR A 35 2.07 -5.59 24.97
CA THR A 35 3.11 -5.70 23.93
C THR A 35 4.47 -5.90 24.59
N PRO A 36 5.25 -6.93 24.20
CA PRO A 36 6.59 -7.15 24.75
C PRO A 36 7.50 -5.92 24.58
N ARG A 37 8.50 -5.78 25.45
CA ARG A 37 9.49 -4.72 25.36
C ARG A 37 10.81 -5.24 24.79
N ASP A 38 11.48 -4.42 24.00
CA ASP A 38 12.81 -4.70 23.48
C ASP A 38 13.89 -4.52 24.55
N SER A 39 15.16 -4.76 24.18
CA SER A 39 16.32 -4.63 25.08
C SER A 39 16.54 -3.21 25.61
N TRP A 40 15.89 -2.19 25.04
CA TRP A 40 15.97 -0.80 25.47
C TRP A 40 14.72 -0.37 26.27
N GLY A 41 13.82 -1.32 26.58
CA GLY A 41 12.60 -1.07 27.34
C GLY A 41 11.47 -0.42 26.53
N ARG A 42 11.60 -0.35 25.20
CA ARG A 42 10.55 0.19 24.32
C ARG A 42 9.55 -0.90 23.98
N SER A 43 8.25 -0.60 23.96
CA SER A 43 7.25 -1.54 23.44
C SER A 43 7.59 -1.93 22.00
N MET A 44 7.44 -3.20 21.64
CA MET A 44 7.68 -3.72 20.29
C MET A 44 6.55 -3.29 19.32
N CYS A 45 6.33 -1.98 19.23
CA CYS A 45 5.35 -1.32 18.40
C CYS A 45 6.08 -0.27 17.55
N HIS A 46 6.05 -0.48 16.23
CA HIS A 46 6.69 0.36 15.25
C HIS A 46 5.60 0.97 14.37
N VAL A 47 5.49 2.29 14.38
CA VAL A 47 4.56 3.04 13.55
C VAL A 47 5.37 3.96 12.65
N VAL A 48 5.04 3.98 11.36
CA VAL A 48 5.62 4.91 10.40
C VAL A 48 4.55 5.87 9.92
N ALA A 49 4.86 7.16 9.93
CA ALA A 49 4.01 8.20 9.39
C ALA A 49 4.47 8.58 7.97
N ILE A 50 3.58 8.40 7.00
CA ILE A 50 3.73 8.79 5.60
C ILE A 50 2.48 9.57 5.15
N ASP A 51 2.67 10.72 4.51
CA ASP A 51 1.61 11.59 4.03
C ASP A 51 1.30 11.34 2.55
N ALA A 52 0.06 10.99 2.23
CA ALA A 52 -0.41 10.92 0.84
C ALA A 52 -0.72 12.33 0.30
N ILE A 53 -0.71 12.50 -1.02
CA ILE A 53 -1.22 13.69 -1.70
C ILE A 53 -2.73 13.80 -1.43
N CYS A 54 -3.20 15.02 -1.18
CA CYS A 54 -4.61 15.34 -1.06
C CYS A 54 -5.13 15.84 -2.41
N PHE A 55 -6.02 15.06 -3.05
CA PHE A 55 -6.51 15.35 -4.39
C PHE A 55 -7.86 16.09 -4.36
N SER A 56 -7.90 17.30 -4.92
CA SER A 56 -9.17 18.01 -5.14
C SER A 56 -9.99 17.37 -6.27
N ASP A 57 -9.32 16.95 -7.35
CA ASP A 57 -9.90 16.15 -8.42
C ASP A 57 -9.30 14.74 -8.40
N ARG A 58 -10.15 13.72 -8.18
CA ARG A 58 -9.74 12.32 -8.17
C ARG A 58 -9.04 11.89 -9.45
N ARG A 59 -9.32 12.51 -10.61
CA ARG A 59 -8.66 12.15 -11.88
C ARG A 59 -7.20 12.57 -11.93
N SER A 60 -6.83 13.64 -11.22
CA SER A 60 -5.47 14.19 -11.23
C SER A 60 -4.40 13.26 -10.66
N GLN A 61 -4.81 12.22 -9.91
CA GLN A 61 -3.89 11.21 -9.38
C GLN A 61 -3.41 10.21 -10.43
N PHE A 62 -4.06 10.15 -11.60
CA PHE A 62 -3.66 9.28 -12.69
C PHE A 62 -2.64 10.01 -13.56
N SER A 63 -1.46 10.24 -13.00
CA SER A 63 -0.28 10.73 -13.71
C SER A 63 0.97 10.01 -13.23
N MET A 64 1.98 9.91 -14.08
CA MET A 64 3.24 9.26 -13.68
C MET A 64 3.95 10.04 -12.57
N GLU A 65 3.92 11.37 -12.62
CA GLU A 65 4.49 12.24 -11.56
C GLU A 65 3.88 11.94 -10.18
N THR A 66 2.55 11.88 -10.09
CA THR A 66 1.88 11.61 -8.81
C THR A 66 2.04 10.16 -8.37
N THR A 67 2.04 9.22 -9.32
CA THR A 67 2.32 7.80 -9.07
C THR A 67 3.72 7.60 -8.48
N GLU A 68 4.74 8.20 -9.08
CA GLU A 68 6.13 8.13 -8.63
C GLU A 68 6.31 8.78 -7.26
N ARG A 69 5.73 9.96 -7.02
CA ARG A 69 5.77 10.62 -5.71
C ARG A 69 5.23 9.70 -4.63
N GLU A 70 4.06 9.11 -4.85
CA GLU A 70 3.41 8.27 -3.85
C GLU A 70 4.13 6.93 -3.65
N LEU A 71 4.73 6.39 -4.71
CA LEU A 71 5.61 5.22 -4.65
C LEU A 71 6.86 5.51 -3.81
N ILE A 72 7.56 6.62 -4.08
CA ILE A 72 8.73 7.07 -3.31
C ILE A 72 8.36 7.26 -1.84
N LYS A 73 7.27 7.96 -1.56
CA LYS A 73 6.78 8.19 -0.19
C LYS A 73 6.54 6.88 0.57
N ALA A 74 5.81 5.94 -0.05
CA ALA A 74 5.53 4.65 0.58
C ALA A 74 6.81 3.83 0.76
N TYR A 75 7.66 3.78 -0.26
CA TYR A 75 8.95 3.08 -0.22
C TYR A 75 9.84 3.63 0.89
N THR A 76 9.98 4.95 1.00
CA THR A 76 10.72 5.62 2.09
C THR A 76 10.23 5.18 3.47
N GLY A 77 8.92 5.05 3.67
CA GLY A 77 8.36 4.57 4.93
C GLY A 77 8.49 3.05 5.14
N PHE A 78 8.58 2.27 4.06
CA PHE A 78 8.64 0.81 4.14
C PHE A 78 10.06 0.28 4.25
N GLN A 79 11.08 1.04 3.84
CA GLN A 79 12.47 0.65 4.03
C GLN A 79 12.78 0.34 5.50
N THR A 80 13.55 -0.72 5.72
CA THR A 80 14.12 -1.02 7.04
C THR A 80 15.59 -0.61 7.05
N LEU A 81 15.95 0.31 7.92
CA LEU A 81 17.34 0.72 8.09
C LEU A 81 18.14 -0.39 8.79
N ASN A 82 19.30 -0.73 8.24
CA ASN A 82 20.33 -1.54 8.90
C ASN A 82 19.93 -2.98 9.29
N ILE A 83 18.95 -3.58 8.60
CA ILE A 83 18.65 -5.02 8.73
C ILE A 83 19.39 -5.76 7.60
N PRO A 84 20.28 -6.72 7.92
CA PRO A 84 20.93 -7.56 6.91
C PRO A 84 19.91 -8.28 6.03
N ALA A 85 20.25 -8.49 4.76
CA ALA A 85 19.33 -9.06 3.77
C ALA A 85 18.88 -10.49 4.13
N GLU A 86 19.69 -11.21 4.91
CA GLU A 86 19.43 -12.59 5.34
C GLU A 86 18.41 -12.67 6.50
N GLN A 87 18.09 -11.55 7.14
CA GLN A 87 17.13 -11.54 8.25
C GLN A 87 15.70 -11.33 7.74
N PRO A 88 14.73 -12.09 8.26
CA PRO A 88 13.34 -11.92 7.87
C PRO A 88 12.86 -10.52 8.26
N ARG A 89 12.38 -9.76 7.28
CA ARG A 89 11.82 -8.43 7.51
C ARG A 89 10.39 -8.56 8.04
N VAL A 90 10.06 -7.80 9.08
CA VAL A 90 8.69 -7.71 9.58
C VAL A 90 7.80 -7.13 8.48
N GLY A 91 6.60 -7.70 8.30
CA GLY A 91 5.65 -7.22 7.30
C GLY A 91 5.22 -5.77 7.52
N VAL A 92 4.72 -5.13 6.47
CA VAL A 92 4.06 -3.83 6.50
C VAL A 92 2.56 -4.06 6.69
N ALA A 93 2.00 -3.60 7.81
CA ALA A 93 0.55 -3.57 8.01
C ALA A 93 0.01 -2.19 7.58
N THR A 94 -0.85 -2.15 6.57
CA THR A 94 -1.41 -0.92 5.98
C THR A 94 -2.87 -1.10 5.54
N GLY A 95 -3.43 -0.16 4.77
CA GLY A 95 -4.76 -0.24 4.17
C GLY A 95 -4.97 0.83 3.12
N ASN A 96 -6.19 1.38 3.05
CA ASN A 96 -6.64 2.41 2.09
C ASN A 96 -6.00 3.79 2.34
N TRP A 97 -4.66 3.84 2.29
CA TRP A 97 -3.83 5.02 2.57
C TRP A 97 -4.15 6.17 1.60
N GLY A 98 -4.62 7.30 2.14
CA GLY A 98 -4.99 8.47 1.36
C GLY A 98 -6.34 8.39 0.64
N CYS A 99 -7.11 7.30 0.76
CA CYS A 99 -8.35 7.11 -0.02
C CYS A 99 -9.62 7.66 0.64
N GLY A 100 -9.52 8.14 1.89
CA GLY A 100 -10.63 8.76 2.62
C GLY A 100 -10.69 10.27 2.34
N ALA A 101 -10.37 11.07 3.37
CA ALA A 101 -10.39 12.53 3.29
C ALA A 101 -9.49 13.13 2.18
N PHE A 102 -8.50 12.38 1.71
CA PHE A 102 -7.53 12.82 0.70
C PHE A 102 -7.91 12.38 -0.73
N ASN A 103 -9.06 11.71 -0.89
CA ASN A 103 -9.68 11.42 -2.19
C ASN A 103 -8.82 10.57 -3.16
N GLY A 104 -7.89 9.77 -2.62
CA GLY A 104 -7.14 8.79 -3.38
C GLY A 104 -8.01 7.63 -3.87
N ASP A 105 -7.59 7.02 -4.98
CA ASP A 105 -8.16 5.82 -5.55
C ASP A 105 -7.63 4.58 -4.84
N VAL A 106 -8.53 3.71 -4.40
CA VAL A 106 -8.16 2.53 -3.58
C VAL A 106 -7.35 1.49 -4.36
N GLU A 107 -7.64 1.28 -5.64
CA GLU A 107 -6.92 0.30 -6.45
C GLU A 107 -5.52 0.80 -6.77
N LEU A 108 -5.40 2.07 -7.19
CA LEU A 108 -4.09 2.70 -7.45
C LEU A 108 -3.22 2.68 -6.20
N LYS A 109 -3.77 3.05 -5.04
CA LYS A 109 -3.03 3.06 -3.77
C LYS A 109 -2.64 1.67 -3.30
N ALA A 110 -3.44 0.65 -3.57
CA ALA A 110 -3.10 -0.73 -3.24
C ALA A 110 -1.92 -1.23 -4.10
N ILE A 111 -1.94 -0.98 -5.42
CA ILE A 111 -0.82 -1.33 -6.32
C ILE A 111 0.46 -0.58 -5.94
N ILE A 112 0.38 0.73 -5.69
CA ILE A 112 1.55 1.53 -5.29
C ILE A 112 2.18 0.98 -4.01
N GLN A 113 1.37 0.64 -3.00
CA GLN A 113 1.88 0.07 -1.74
C GLN A 113 2.44 -1.35 -1.94
N LEU A 114 1.85 -2.16 -2.83
CA LEU A 114 2.38 -3.48 -3.20
C LEU A 114 3.76 -3.35 -3.84
N MET A 115 3.93 -2.42 -4.77
CA MET A 115 5.20 -2.14 -5.43
C MET A 115 6.25 -1.65 -4.42
N ALA A 116 5.90 -0.68 -3.57
CA ALA A 116 6.78 -0.18 -2.53
C ALA A 116 7.24 -1.27 -1.55
N ALA A 117 6.32 -2.14 -1.13
CA ALA A 117 6.63 -3.25 -0.21
C ALA A 117 7.51 -4.31 -0.89
N SER A 118 7.26 -4.58 -2.18
CA SER A 118 8.07 -5.51 -2.98
C SER A 118 9.51 -5.02 -3.14
N GLU A 119 9.70 -3.74 -3.48
CA GLU A 119 11.04 -3.12 -3.56
C GLU A 119 11.73 -3.07 -2.19
N ALA A 120 10.97 -2.84 -1.11
CA ALA A 120 11.51 -2.90 0.25
C ALA A 120 11.76 -4.34 0.75
N GLN A 121 11.39 -5.36 -0.05
CA GLN A 121 11.46 -6.78 0.30
C GLN A 121 10.70 -7.14 1.58
N ARG A 122 9.50 -6.58 1.75
CA ARG A 122 8.67 -6.80 2.94
C ARG A 122 7.34 -7.44 2.58
N PRO A 123 6.88 -8.45 3.35
CA PRO A 123 5.50 -8.92 3.25
C PRO A 123 4.52 -7.76 3.46
N LEU A 124 3.41 -7.73 2.71
CA LEU A 124 2.36 -6.72 2.85
C LEU A 124 1.12 -7.36 3.48
N VAL A 125 0.61 -6.73 4.54
CA VAL A 125 -0.70 -7.04 5.14
C VAL A 125 -1.61 -5.85 4.87
N TYR A 126 -2.55 -6.02 3.94
CA TYR A 126 -3.44 -4.95 3.49
C TYR A 126 -4.82 -5.09 4.12
N VAL A 127 -5.25 -4.06 4.87
CA VAL A 127 -6.55 -4.03 5.55
C VAL A 127 -7.51 -3.13 4.76
N THR A 128 -8.56 -3.72 4.19
CA THR A 128 -9.56 -3.03 3.34
C THR A 128 -10.72 -2.39 4.11
N TYR A 129 -10.67 -2.40 5.44
CA TYR A 129 -11.70 -1.81 6.31
C TYR A 129 -13.15 -2.22 5.96
N ARG A 130 -13.50 -3.48 6.24
CA ARG A 130 -14.85 -4.07 6.02
C ARG A 130 -15.27 -4.20 4.54
N GLU A 131 -14.40 -3.86 3.59
CA GLU A 131 -14.65 -4.08 2.17
C GLU A 131 -14.14 -5.46 1.74
N GLN A 132 -14.97 -6.49 1.92
CA GLN A 132 -14.60 -7.87 1.61
C GLN A 132 -14.40 -8.11 0.11
N ALA A 133 -15.20 -7.46 -0.74
CA ALA A 133 -15.06 -7.55 -2.20
C ALA A 133 -13.71 -6.98 -2.67
N LEU A 134 -13.28 -5.83 -2.12
CA LEU A 134 -11.98 -5.25 -2.40
C LEU A 134 -10.85 -6.19 -1.97
N ALA A 135 -10.97 -6.83 -0.80
CA ALA A 135 -9.95 -7.77 -0.30
C ALA A 135 -9.82 -9.00 -1.22
N GLN A 136 -10.95 -9.56 -1.66
CA GLN A 136 -10.97 -10.70 -2.58
C GLN A 136 -10.37 -10.33 -3.93
N LEU A 137 -10.78 -9.18 -4.49
CA LEU A 137 -10.28 -8.73 -5.78
C LEU A 137 -8.77 -8.45 -5.73
N PHE A 138 -8.29 -7.79 -4.68
CA PHE A 138 -6.86 -7.52 -4.52
C PHE A 138 -6.05 -8.82 -4.32
N SER A 139 -6.61 -9.82 -3.61
CA SER A 139 -6.00 -11.15 -3.51
C SER A 139 -5.90 -11.82 -4.88
N SER A 140 -6.95 -11.77 -5.69
CA SER A 140 -6.93 -12.34 -7.05
C SER A 140 -5.89 -11.65 -7.94
N VAL A 141 -5.73 -10.32 -7.82
CA VAL A 141 -4.66 -9.58 -8.51
C VAL A 141 -3.29 -10.06 -8.06
N TRP A 142 -3.07 -10.23 -6.75
CA TRP A 142 -1.81 -10.75 -6.22
C TRP A 142 -1.47 -12.14 -6.77
N ASP A 143 -2.41 -13.09 -6.67
CA ASP A 143 -2.22 -14.46 -7.16
C ASP A 143 -1.88 -14.44 -8.66
N HIS A 144 -2.61 -13.62 -9.43
CA HIS A 144 -2.38 -13.46 -10.86
C HIS A 144 -0.99 -12.90 -11.19
N LEU A 145 -0.52 -11.89 -10.44
CA LEU A 145 0.81 -11.31 -10.63
C LEU A 145 1.92 -12.32 -10.31
N ILE A 146 1.73 -13.13 -9.25
CA ILE A 146 2.67 -14.20 -8.89
C ILE A 146 2.73 -15.28 -9.97
N ASP A 147 1.58 -15.76 -10.45
CA ASP A 147 1.51 -16.79 -11.49
C ASP A 147 2.22 -16.37 -12.78
N HIS A 148 2.23 -15.07 -13.09
CA HIS A 148 2.85 -14.50 -14.28
C HIS A 148 4.26 -13.93 -14.04
N GLN A 149 4.83 -14.12 -12.84
CA GLN A 149 6.15 -13.61 -12.46
C GLN A 149 6.29 -12.10 -12.73
N ALA A 150 5.22 -11.33 -12.49
CA ALA A 150 5.22 -9.90 -12.74
C ALA A 150 6.19 -9.18 -11.80
N THR A 151 6.99 -8.27 -12.35
CA THR A 151 7.94 -7.45 -11.59
C THR A 151 7.34 -6.08 -11.30
N VAL A 152 7.96 -5.34 -10.37
CA VAL A 152 7.59 -3.93 -10.10
C VAL A 152 7.74 -3.07 -11.37
N GLY A 153 8.79 -3.33 -12.18
CA GLY A 153 8.96 -2.65 -13.47
C GLY A 153 7.81 -2.95 -14.45
N HIS A 154 7.30 -4.18 -14.47
CA HIS A 154 6.13 -4.54 -15.28
C HIS A 154 4.87 -3.79 -14.80
N LEU A 155 4.64 -3.72 -13.48
CA LEU A 155 3.54 -2.94 -12.92
C LEU A 155 3.64 -1.44 -13.25
N MET A 156 4.83 -0.84 -13.22
CA MET A 156 5.03 0.55 -13.65
C MET A 156 4.59 0.76 -15.11
N GLN A 157 4.93 -0.16 -16.01
CA GLN A 157 4.52 -0.10 -17.42
C GLN A 157 2.99 -0.22 -17.56
N LEU A 158 2.36 -1.13 -16.82
CA LEU A 158 0.91 -1.28 -16.82
C LEU A 158 0.20 -0.03 -16.29
N LEU A 159 0.72 0.59 -15.22
CA LEU A 159 0.20 1.86 -14.72
C LEU A 159 0.30 2.97 -15.78
N GLU A 160 1.44 3.08 -16.45
CA GLU A 160 1.62 4.05 -17.53
C GLU A 160 0.64 3.81 -18.69
N MET A 161 0.43 2.55 -19.09
CA MET A 161 -0.56 2.18 -20.11
C MET A 161 -2.00 2.51 -19.67
N TYR A 162 -2.35 2.24 -18.41
CA TYR A 162 -3.67 2.53 -17.86
C TYR A 162 -3.93 4.04 -17.81
N ILE A 163 -2.94 4.83 -17.37
CA ILE A 163 -3.02 6.29 -17.31
C ILE A 163 -3.17 6.91 -18.71
N LYS A 164 -2.50 6.36 -19.72
CA LYS A 164 -2.58 6.83 -21.11
C LYS A 164 -3.86 6.45 -21.82
N ARG A 165 -4.63 5.46 -21.33
CA ARG A 165 -5.94 5.14 -21.91
C ARG A 165 -6.87 6.34 -21.75
N GLU A 166 -7.51 6.74 -22.83
CA GLU A 166 -8.61 7.69 -22.73
C GLU A 166 -9.71 7.11 -21.83
N PHE A 167 -10.29 7.96 -20.97
CA PHE A 167 -11.27 7.65 -19.91
C PHE A 167 -12.58 6.94 -20.36
N TYR A 168 -12.66 6.46 -21.60
CA TYR A 168 -13.84 5.82 -22.19
C TYR A 168 -14.00 4.34 -21.82
N THR A 169 -12.99 3.70 -21.23
CA THR A 169 -13.12 2.32 -20.74
C THR A 169 -13.60 2.29 -19.29
N ARG A 170 -14.73 1.63 -19.02
CA ARG A 170 -15.29 1.40 -17.67
C ARG A 170 -14.47 0.46 -16.77
N MET A 171 -13.38 -0.09 -17.29
CA MET A 171 -12.57 -1.12 -16.64
C MET A 171 -11.75 -0.50 -15.50
N GLY A 172 -11.82 -1.09 -14.30
CA GLY A 172 -10.99 -0.71 -13.17
C GLY A 172 -9.51 -1.03 -13.39
N LEU A 173 -8.64 -0.48 -12.56
CA LEU A 173 -7.20 -0.71 -12.66
C LEU A 173 -6.85 -2.18 -12.38
N PHE A 174 -7.48 -2.79 -11.37
CA PHE A 174 -7.26 -4.21 -11.04
C PHE A 174 -7.65 -5.13 -12.20
N GLU A 175 -8.81 -4.90 -12.80
CA GLU A 175 -9.26 -5.66 -13.99
C GLU A 175 -8.32 -5.48 -15.17
N PHE A 176 -7.87 -4.24 -15.40
CA PHE A 176 -6.91 -3.92 -16.44
C PHE A 176 -5.58 -4.67 -16.26
N ILE A 177 -5.02 -4.67 -15.06
CA ILE A 177 -3.77 -5.37 -14.75
C ILE A 177 -3.90 -6.86 -15.06
N MET A 178 -4.97 -7.52 -14.62
CA MET A 178 -5.17 -8.95 -14.89
C MET A 178 -5.32 -9.24 -16.39
N ALA A 179 -6.05 -8.40 -17.12
CA ALA A 179 -6.26 -8.58 -18.56
C ALA A 179 -4.95 -8.44 -19.37
N GLU A 180 -4.18 -7.38 -19.11
CA GLU A 180 -2.96 -7.09 -19.88
C GLU A 180 -1.79 -8.00 -19.50
N THR A 181 -1.69 -8.41 -18.23
CA THR A 181 -0.66 -9.38 -17.79
C THR A 181 -0.83 -10.72 -18.52
N SER A 182 -2.08 -11.19 -18.66
CA SER A 182 -2.42 -12.40 -19.41
C SER A 182 -2.04 -12.29 -20.90
N ALA A 183 -2.35 -11.15 -21.53
CA ALA A 183 -2.10 -10.95 -22.95
C ALA A 183 -0.59 -10.96 -23.29
N GLN A 184 0.24 -10.35 -22.44
CA GLN A 184 1.69 -10.29 -22.64
C GLN A 184 2.38 -11.64 -22.42
N HIS A 185 1.86 -12.49 -21.53
CA HIS A 185 2.40 -13.83 -21.30
C HIS A 185 2.15 -14.77 -22.49
N ILE A 186 1.01 -14.63 -23.18
CA ILE A 186 0.72 -15.38 -24.41
C ILE A 186 1.71 -15.00 -25.53
N LEU A 187 2.18 -13.75 -25.57
CA LEU A 187 3.15 -13.31 -26.58
C LEU A 187 4.55 -13.86 -26.29
N LYS A 188 5.00 -13.88 -25.04
CA LYS A 188 6.33 -14.40 -24.65
C LYS A 188 6.46 -15.93 -24.69
N SER A 189 5.36 -16.68 -24.67
CA SER A 189 5.37 -18.15 -24.72
C SER A 189 5.32 -18.71 -26.15
N ARG A 190 5.30 -17.85 -27.17
CA ARG A 190 5.28 -18.21 -28.60
C ARG A 190 6.62 -18.05 -29.31
N ASP A 191 7.62 -17.52 -28.61
CA ASP A 191 9.02 -17.41 -29.05
C ASP A 191 9.87 -18.49 -28.34
#